data_AF-A0A0D2CME6-F1
#
_entry.id   AF-A0A0D2CME6-F1
#
_cell.length_a   1.000
_cell.length_b   1.000
_cell.length_c   1.000
_cell.angle_alpha   90.00
_cell.angle_beta   90.00
_cell.angle_gamma   90.00
#
_symmetry.space_group_name_H-M   'P 1'
#
loop_
_entity.id
_entity.type
_entity.pdbx_description
1 polymer ?
#
loop_
_entity_poly.entity_id
_entity_poly.type
_entity_poly.pdbx_seq_one_letter_code
_entity_poly.pdbx_strand_id
1 'polypeptide(L)'
;MKSLNPQLRKKGLEMVLDPSVDPALGPVYTFQSVKPGMTNNDVAYRLYYAGEVAKWSASRRKAIDKAAKKIKARQEKEERERKRAASASASSTAGSSSGASSSGSGEE
;
A
#
# COMPACT_ATOMS: atom_id res chain seq x y z
N MET A 1 1.32 0.87 15.30
CA MET A 1 0.25 1.88 15.16
C MET A 1 -0.40 2.03 16.52
N LYS A 2 -0.57 3.23 17.07
CA LYS A 2 -1.33 3.39 18.33
C LYS A 2 -2.74 2.86 18.06
N SER A 3 -3.20 1.88 18.83
CA SER A 3 -4.53 1.29 18.61
C SER A 3 -5.61 2.37 18.69
N LEU A 4 -6.68 2.21 17.91
CA LEU A 4 -7.77 3.17 17.80
C LEU A 4 -8.51 3.31 19.14
N ASN A 5 -8.65 2.19 19.88
CA ASN A 5 -9.43 2.10 21.11
C ASN A 5 -8.97 3.05 22.23
N PRO A 6 -7.66 3.17 22.55
CA PRO A 6 -7.16 4.18 23.49
C PRO A 6 -7.49 5.63 23.11
N GLN A 7 -7.56 5.96 21.81
CA GLN A 7 -7.92 7.32 21.38
C GLN A 7 -9.41 7.58 21.53
N LEU A 8 -10.23 6.58 21.22
CA LEU A 8 -11.67 6.62 21.40
C LEU A 8 -12.04 6.72 22.88
N ARG A 9 -11.39 5.94 23.77
CA ARG A 9 -11.64 5.99 25.21
C ARG A 9 -11.37 7.38 25.80
N LYS A 10 -10.32 8.08 25.33
CA LYS A 10 -10.07 9.50 25.71
C LYS A 10 -11.20 10.44 25.27
N LYS A 11 -11.90 10.09 24.20
CA LYS A 11 -13.09 10.80 23.69
C LYS A 11 -14.39 10.23 24.25
N GLY A 12 -14.33 9.37 25.29
CA GLY A 12 -15.50 8.77 25.93
C GLY A 12 -16.25 7.76 25.06
N LEU A 13 -15.57 7.19 24.06
CA LEU A 13 -16.11 6.18 23.16
C LEU A 13 -15.33 4.88 23.29
N GLU A 14 -15.99 3.76 23.07
CA GLU A 14 -15.37 2.44 23.04
C GLU A 14 -15.77 1.72 21.77
N MET A 15 -14.79 1.16 21.06
CA MET A 15 -15.05 0.33 19.89
C MET A 15 -15.15 -1.11 20.37
N VAL A 16 -16.35 -1.68 20.25
CA VAL A 16 -16.68 -3.05 20.64
C VAL A 16 -16.86 -3.86 19.37
N LEU A 17 -16.24 -5.04 19.31
CA LEU A 17 -16.49 -5.98 18.23
C LEU A 17 -17.88 -6.56 18.42
N ASP A 18 -18.72 -6.45 17.40
CA ASP A 18 -20.03 -7.10 17.42
C ASP A 18 -19.82 -8.62 17.36
N PRO A 19 -20.39 -9.40 18.29
CA PRO A 19 -20.31 -10.85 18.25
C PRO A 19 -20.95 -11.45 16.98
N SER A 20 -21.86 -10.72 16.33
CA SER A 20 -22.43 -11.08 15.04
C SER A 20 -21.43 -10.81 13.91
N VAL A 21 -20.70 -11.84 13.47
CA VAL A 21 -19.88 -11.77 12.25
C VAL A 21 -20.80 -11.95 11.05
N ASP A 22 -21.04 -10.86 10.31
CA ASP A 22 -21.69 -10.97 9.01
C ASP A 22 -20.67 -11.59 8.02
N PRO A 23 -20.95 -12.79 7.46
CA PRO A 23 -20.03 -13.44 6.53
C PRO A 23 -19.79 -12.65 5.23
N ALA A 24 -20.65 -11.68 4.88
CA ALA A 24 -20.46 -10.81 3.72
C ALA A 24 -19.62 -9.56 4.01
N LEU A 25 -19.71 -9.02 5.23
CA LEU A 25 -19.07 -7.74 5.61
C LEU A 25 -17.82 -7.92 6.49
N GLY A 26 -17.60 -9.12 7.03
CA GLY A 26 -16.50 -9.40 7.93
C GLY A 26 -16.74 -8.87 9.34
N PRO A 27 -15.67 -8.56 10.11
CA PRO A 27 -15.79 -8.10 11.49
C PRO A 27 -16.50 -6.74 11.57
N VAL A 28 -17.69 -6.72 12.18
CA VAL A 28 -18.46 -5.49 12.42
C VAL A 28 -18.08 -4.91 13.77
N TYR A 29 -17.78 -3.60 13.81
CA TYR A 29 -17.45 -2.90 15.05
C TYR A 29 -18.52 -1.85 15.35
N THR A 30 -18.98 -1.82 16.59
CA THR A 30 -19.91 -0.81 17.10
C THR A 30 -19.20 0.16 18.04
N PHE A 31 -19.65 1.41 18.05
CA PHE A 31 -19.15 2.43 18.98
C PHE A 31 -20.14 2.63 20.11
N GLN A 32 -19.69 2.41 21.35
CA GLN A 32 -20.49 2.64 22.54
C GLN A 32 -19.98 3.88 23.28
N SER A 33 -20.88 4.65 23.89
CA SER A 33 -20.49 5.75 24.76
C SER A 33 -20.16 5.24 26.15
N VAL A 34 -18.97 5.56 26.64
CA VAL A 34 -18.55 5.24 28.02
C VAL A 34 -19.16 6.23 29.02
N LYS A 35 -19.55 7.43 28.56
CA LYS A 35 -20.18 8.45 29.41
C LYS A 35 -21.71 8.33 29.35
N PRO A 36 -22.40 8.29 30.51
CA PRO A 36 -23.86 8.32 30.54
C PRO A 36 -24.38 9.65 29.98
N GLY A 37 -25.49 9.59 29.24
CA GLY A 37 -26.16 10.77 28.67
C GLY A 37 -25.61 11.28 27.33
N MET A 38 -24.68 10.57 26.68
CA MET A 38 -24.28 10.89 25.31
C MET A 38 -25.35 10.41 24.32
N THR A 39 -25.81 11.32 23.46
CA THR A 39 -26.73 10.97 22.37
C THR A 39 -25.96 10.43 21.17
N ASN A 40 -26.66 9.74 20.26
CA ASN A 40 -26.06 9.30 19.00
C ASN A 40 -25.49 10.46 18.18
N ASN A 41 -26.10 11.65 18.26
CA ASN A 41 -25.57 12.84 17.61
C ASN A 41 -24.21 13.25 18.21
N ASP A 42 -24.05 13.21 19.53
CA ASP A 42 -22.78 13.54 20.19
C ASP A 42 -21.66 12.56 19.80
N VAL A 43 -22.00 11.28 19.70
CA VAL A 43 -21.09 10.23 19.23
C VAL A 43 -20.67 10.51 17.78
N ALA A 44 -21.63 10.80 16.90
CA ALA A 44 -21.38 11.13 15.50
C ALA A 44 -20.48 12.36 15.36
N TYR A 45 -20.76 13.44 16.09
CA TYR A 45 -19.94 14.66 16.09
C TYR A 45 -18.51 14.40 16.54
N ARG A 46 -18.31 13.57 17.57
CA ARG A 46 -16.97 13.24 18.05
C ARG A 46 -16.19 12.35 17.09
N LEU A 47 -16.85 11.37 16.48
CA LEU A 47 -16.23 10.53 15.46
C LEU A 47 -15.86 11.35 14.22
N TYR A 48 -16.75 12.22 13.76
CA TYR A 48 -16.50 13.14 12.66
C TYR A 48 -15.29 14.02 12.94
N TYR A 49 -15.25 14.68 14.10
CA TYR A 49 -14.12 15.54 14.46
C TYR A 49 -12.81 14.76 14.62
N ALA A 50 -12.84 13.58 15.25
CA ALA A 50 -11.67 12.73 15.38
C ALA A 50 -11.13 12.28 14.00
N GLY A 51 -12.04 11.91 13.10
CA GLY A 51 -11.72 11.55 11.72
C GLY A 51 -11.10 12.70 10.94
N GLU A 52 -11.68 13.89 11.00
CA GLU A 52 -11.14 15.09 10.36
C GLU A 52 -9.76 15.47 10.91
N VAL A 53 -9.58 15.50 12.23
CA VAL A 53 -8.27 15.80 12.82
C VAL A 53 -7.22 14.76 12.41
N ALA A 54 -7.58 13.49 12.37
CA ALA A 54 -6.69 12.43 11.90
C ALA A 54 -6.37 12.59 10.40
N LYS A 55 -7.35 12.97 9.58
CA LYS A 55 -7.23 13.21 8.13
C LYS A 55 -6.13 14.23 7.84
N TRP A 56 -6.11 15.32 8.60
CA TRP A 56 -5.17 16.45 8.44
C TRP A 56 -3.90 16.32 9.29
N SER A 57 -3.76 15.27 10.10
CA SER A 57 -2.59 15.10 10.97
C SER A 57 -1.27 15.02 10.20
N ALA A 58 -0.21 15.61 10.78
CA ALA A 58 1.13 15.56 10.19
C ALA A 58 1.65 14.11 10.02
N SER A 59 1.28 13.22 10.95
CA SER A 59 1.62 11.80 10.87
C SER A 59 0.98 11.11 9.67
N ARG A 60 -0.29 11.40 9.36
CA ARG A 60 -0.97 10.83 8.19
C ARG A 60 -0.36 11.37 6.89
N ARG A 61 -0.06 12.66 6.83
CA ARG A 61 0.67 13.26 5.68
C ARG A 61 2.02 12.57 5.44
N LYS A 62 2.85 12.40 6.46
CA LYS A 62 4.13 11.67 6.36
C LYS A 62 3.95 10.21 5.91
N ALA A 63 2.89 9.53 6.36
CA ALA A 63 2.60 8.17 5.95
C ALA A 63 2.20 8.09 4.47
N ILE A 64 1.39 9.04 3.99
CA ILE A 64 1.03 9.19 2.57
C ILE A 64 2.29 9.45 1.74
N ASP A 65 3.13 10.39 2.15
CA ASP A 65 4.38 10.70 1.43
C ASP A 65 5.30 9.49 1.34
N LYS A 66 5.43 8.70 2.42
CA LYS A 66 6.23 7.48 2.43
C LYS A 66 5.65 6.41 1.51
N ALA A 67 4.33 6.26 1.47
CA ALA A 67 3.65 5.33 0.58
C ALA A 67 3.81 5.75 -0.89
N ALA A 68 3.63 7.04 -1.19
CA ALA A 68 3.82 7.60 -2.52
C ALA A 68 5.26 7.40 -3.03
N LYS A 69 6.27 7.63 -2.18
CA LYS A 69 7.68 7.34 -2.51
C LYS A 69 7.91 5.86 -2.81
N LYS A 70 7.32 4.95 -2.04
CA LYS A 70 7.41 3.50 -2.30
C LYS A 70 6.77 3.11 -3.64
N ILE A 71 5.62 3.70 -3.97
CA ILE A 71 4.93 3.44 -5.24
C ILE A 71 5.80 3.92 -6.41
N LYS A 72 6.31 5.15 -6.34
CA LYS A 72 7.22 5.68 -7.37
C LYS A 72 8.48 4.83 -7.54
N ALA A 73 9.13 4.44 -6.44
CA ALA A 73 10.30 3.58 -6.49
C ALA A 73 10.01 2.20 -7.11
N ARG A 74 8.82 1.65 -6.84
CA ARG A 74 8.38 0.40 -7.47
C ARG A 74 8.15 0.55 -8.97
N GLN A 75 7.48 1.62 -9.38
CA GLN A 75 7.23 1.93 -10.80
C GLN A 75 8.53 2.18 -11.56
N GLU A 76 9.46 2.94 -11.00
CA GLU A 76 10.76 3.21 -11.63
C GLU A 76 11.60 1.93 -11.79
N LYS A 77 11.57 1.03 -10.80
CA LYS A 77 12.23 -0.28 -10.91
C LYS A 77 11.60 -1.13 -12.03
N GLU A 78 10.28 -1.18 -12.11
CA GLU A 78 9.55 -1.90 -13.15
C GLU A 78 9.83 -1.31 -14.55
N GLU A 79 9.88 0.01 -14.67
CA GLU A 79 10.22 0.68 -15.93
C GLU A 79 11.67 0.39 -16.35
N ARG A 80 12.62 0.39 -15.40
CA ARG A 80 14.02 0.05 -15.65
C ARG A 80 14.18 -1.42 -16.08
N GLU A 81 13.43 -2.33 -15.48
CA GLU A 81 13.40 -3.73 -15.88
C GLU A 81 12.77 -3.93 -17.26
N ARG A 82 11.68 -3.21 -17.59
CA ARG A 82 11.11 -3.19 -18.95
C ARG A 82 12.10 -2.65 -20.00
N LYS A 83 12.81 -1.55 -19.70
CA LYS A 83 13.83 -0.99 -20.60
C LYS A 83 14.99 -1.96 -20.79
N ARG A 84 15.43 -2.65 -19.73
CA ARG A 84 16.45 -3.70 -19.82
C ARG A 84 15.98 -4.88 -20.66
N ALA A 85 14.77 -5.36 -20.45
CA ALA A 85 14.18 -6.44 -21.26
C ALA A 85 14.06 -6.04 -22.73
N ALA A 86 13.62 -4.82 -23.02
CA ALA A 86 13.55 -4.29 -24.40
C ALA A 86 14.94 -4.14 -25.05
N SER A 87 15.96 -3.70 -24.30
CA SER A 87 17.33 -3.62 -24.79
C SER A 87 17.96 -5.01 -25.01
N ALA A 88 17.59 -6.00 -24.20
CA ALA A 88 18.05 -7.38 -24.37
C ALA A 88 17.41 -8.02 -25.62
N SER A 89 16.12 -7.79 -25.87
CA SER A 89 15.45 -8.28 -27.09
C SER A 89 15.91 -7.62 -28.38
N ALA A 90 16.43 -6.38 -28.33
CA ALA A 90 17.05 -5.72 -29.48
C ALA A 90 18.47 -6.22 -29.78
N SER A 91 19.16 -6.83 -28.80
CA SER A 91 20.51 -7.37 -28.96
C SER A 91 20.54 -8.80 -29.52
N SER A 92 19.43 -9.54 -29.41
CA SER A 92 19.32 -10.94 -29.87
C SER A 92 19.03 -11.10 -31.37
N THR A 93 18.78 -10.02 -32.11
CA THR A 93 18.48 -10.06 -33.56
C THR A 93 19.60 -9.55 -34.45
N ALA A 94 20.77 -9.18 -33.91
CA ALA A 94 21.86 -8.53 -34.66
C ALA A 94 23.13 -9.39 -34.84
N GLY A 95 23.09 -10.70 -34.58
CA GLY A 95 24.30 -11.52 -34.60
C GLY A 95 24.06 -12.98 -34.95
N SER A 96 23.50 -13.28 -36.12
CA SER A 96 23.55 -14.62 -36.72
C SER A 96 24.10 -14.51 -38.14
N SER A 97 25.42 -14.37 -38.23
CA SER A 97 26.19 -14.70 -39.43
C SER A 97 27.50 -15.34 -38.99
N SER A 98 27.43 -16.61 -38.61
CA SER A 98 28.61 -17.47 -38.46
C SER A 98 29.15 -17.77 -39.85
N GLY A 99 30.08 -16.92 -40.32
CA GLY A 99 30.89 -17.20 -41.50
C GLY A 99 31.78 -18.41 -41.22
N ALA A 100 31.50 -19.51 -41.90
CA ALA A 100 32.42 -20.62 -42.03
C ALA A 100 33.61 -20.15 -42.88
N SER A 101 34.82 -20.21 -42.33
CA SER A 101 36.05 -20.11 -43.13
C SER A 101 36.94 -21.30 -42.80
N SER A 102 36.94 -22.23 -43.76
CA SER A 102 37.86 -23.34 -43.93
C SER A 102 39.27 -22.86 -44.30
N SER A 103 40.30 -23.44 -43.70
CA SER A 103 41.60 -23.59 -44.37
C SER A 103 42.38 -24.74 -43.73
N GLY A 104 42.24 -25.93 -44.34
CA GLY A 104 43.24 -26.97 -44.23
C GLY A 104 44.39 -26.69 -45.18
N SER A 105 45.60 -27.00 -44.76
CA SER A 105 46.76 -27.26 -45.64
C SER A 105 47.76 -28.07 -44.82
N GLY A 106 47.76 -29.38 -45.04
CA GLY A 106 48.96 -30.17 -44.84
C GLY A 106 49.80 -30.11 -46.11
N GLU A 107 51.10 -30.30 -45.98
CA GLU A 107 51.92 -31.26 -46.75
C GLU A 107 53.40 -31.01 -46.43
N GLU A 108 54.04 -32.11 -46.01
CA GLU A 108 55.44 -32.55 -46.09
C GLU A 108 56.59 -31.70 -45.51
#